data_AF-A0A317UKJ4-F1
#
_entry.id   AF-A0A317UKJ4-F1
#
_cell.length_a   1.000
_cell.length_b   1.000
_cell.length_c   1.000
_cell.angle_alpha   90.00
_cell.angle_beta   90.00
_cell.angle_gamma   90.00
#
_symmetry.space_group_name_H-M   'P 1'
#
loop_
_entity.id
_entity.type
_entity.pdbx_description
1 polymer ?
#
loop_
_entity_poly.entity_id
_entity_poly.type
_entity_poly.pdbx_seq_one_letter_code
_entity_poly.pdbx_strand_id
1 'polypeptide(L)'
;MISFKDIKLTEQKNTIYIPQHLKWTLENFLKRDFPDMETWTIMSWRMKDGSAAARARDKFLFHHKDMFDGTEYENLAVEYYVGFESYISTDYLLEKLKSFYGLGKDEEVREWEKERSKNMLMSHAADTMDDVVLPLDKREFEAIGSYEEMENLQELMRKKNLGRDEIALVLRCLERNG
;
A
#
# COMPACT_ATOMS: atom_id res chain seq x y z
N MET A 1 -6.86 -7.61 -19.11
CA MET A 1 -6.57 -6.21 -18.79
C MET A 1 -7.54 -5.77 -17.72
N ILE A 2 -7.04 -5.54 -16.52
CA ILE A 2 -7.84 -5.00 -15.43
C ILE A 2 -8.40 -3.66 -15.89
N SER A 3 -9.68 -3.41 -15.66
CA SER A 3 -10.27 -2.11 -15.93
C SER A 3 -11.37 -1.76 -14.94
N PHE A 4 -11.51 -0.46 -14.72
CA PHE A 4 -12.50 0.17 -13.86
C PHE A 4 -13.63 0.84 -14.65
N LYS A 5 -13.79 0.57 -15.95
CA LYS A 5 -14.74 1.25 -16.86
C LYS A 5 -16.21 1.35 -16.39
N ASP A 6 -16.65 0.47 -15.48
CA ASP A 6 -18.00 0.49 -14.89
C ASP A 6 -17.98 0.73 -13.37
N ILE A 7 -17.14 1.68 -12.94
CA ILE A 7 -16.97 2.00 -11.53
C ILE A 7 -18.29 2.40 -10.88
N LYS A 8 -18.66 1.70 -9.80
CA LYS A 8 -19.87 2.00 -9.03
C LYS A 8 -19.54 3.03 -7.96
N LEU A 9 -20.08 4.23 -8.10
CA LEU A 9 -19.90 5.30 -7.13
C LEU A 9 -21.04 5.36 -6.11
N THR A 10 -20.75 5.98 -4.96
CA THR A 10 -21.69 6.21 -3.87
C THR A 10 -21.71 7.69 -3.48
N GLU A 11 -22.82 8.16 -2.93
CA GLU A 11 -22.95 9.55 -2.46
C GLU A 11 -22.08 9.85 -1.23
N GLN A 12 -21.84 8.84 -0.40
CA GLN A 12 -21.03 8.94 0.81
C GLN A 12 -19.69 8.22 0.60
N LYS A 13 -18.65 8.71 1.27
CA LYS A 13 -17.35 8.03 1.31
C LYS A 13 -17.47 6.71 2.05
N ASN A 14 -16.82 5.69 1.52
CA ASN A 14 -16.66 4.41 2.18
C ASN A 14 -15.18 4.15 2.44
N THR A 15 -14.91 3.38 3.48
CA THR A 15 -13.57 2.89 3.81
C THR A 15 -13.54 1.38 3.72
N ILE A 16 -12.61 0.84 2.95
CA ILE A 16 -12.21 -0.57 3.06
C ILE A 16 -10.86 -0.66 3.77
N TYR A 17 -10.61 -1.76 4.47
CA TYR A 17 -9.34 -1.98 5.14
C TYR A 17 -8.60 -3.12 4.47
N ILE A 18 -7.44 -2.80 3.89
CA ILE A 18 -6.65 -3.72 3.08
C ILE A 18 -5.16 -3.60 3.41
N PRO A 19 -4.35 -4.64 3.13
CA PRO A 19 -2.90 -4.55 3.20
C PRO A 19 -2.36 -3.35 2.43
N GLN A 20 -1.38 -2.64 2.99
CA GLN A 20 -0.79 -1.44 2.38
C GLN A 20 -0.26 -1.70 0.96
N HIS A 21 0.36 -2.85 0.74
CA HIS A 21 0.83 -3.24 -0.58
C HIS A 21 -0.32 -3.34 -1.61
N LEU A 22 -1.44 -3.98 -1.24
CA LEU A 22 -2.62 -4.06 -2.11
C LEU A 22 -3.23 -2.69 -2.39
N LYS A 23 -3.23 -1.78 -1.41
CA LYS A 23 -3.67 -0.40 -1.63
C LYS A 23 -2.89 0.26 -2.75
N TRP A 24 -1.56 0.14 -2.76
CA TRP A 24 -0.73 0.77 -3.80
C TRP A 24 -1.02 0.22 -5.18
N THR A 25 -1.10 -1.10 -5.31
CA THR A 25 -1.41 -1.74 -6.58
C THR A 25 -2.81 -1.33 -7.06
N LEU A 26 -3.82 -1.40 -6.18
CA LEU A 26 -5.19 -0.97 -6.49
C LEU A 26 -5.21 0.48 -6.99
N GLU A 27 -4.57 1.39 -6.26
CA GLU A 27 -4.57 2.81 -6.58
C GLU A 27 -3.87 3.10 -7.92
N ASN A 28 -2.79 2.40 -8.24
CA ASN A 28 -2.10 2.55 -9.53
C ASN A 28 -3.04 2.23 -10.71
N PHE A 29 -3.72 1.09 -10.65
CA PHE A 29 -4.64 0.69 -11.72
C PHE A 29 -5.91 1.56 -11.75
N LEU A 30 -6.40 2.00 -10.60
CA LEU A 30 -7.52 2.92 -10.52
C LEU A 30 -7.17 4.27 -11.17
N LYS A 31 -6.03 4.86 -10.83
CA LYS A 31 -5.59 6.15 -11.36
C LYS A 31 -5.20 6.12 -12.84
N ARG A 32 -4.83 4.95 -13.37
CA ARG A 32 -4.64 4.78 -14.81
C ARG A 32 -5.94 4.98 -15.58
N ASP A 33 -7.04 4.41 -15.10
CA ASP A 33 -8.35 4.50 -15.74
C ASP A 33 -9.11 5.79 -15.35
N PHE A 34 -8.87 6.30 -14.13
CA PHE A 34 -9.51 7.49 -13.55
C PHE A 34 -8.47 8.37 -12.83
N PRO A 35 -7.65 9.15 -13.56
CA PRO A 35 -6.55 9.93 -12.98
C PRO A 35 -7.00 10.98 -11.98
N ASP A 36 -8.21 11.54 -12.17
CA ASP A 36 -8.79 12.56 -11.30
C ASP A 36 -9.56 11.97 -10.10
N MET A 37 -9.55 10.64 -9.91
CA MET A 37 -10.26 10.00 -8.80
C MET A 37 -9.64 10.39 -7.45
N GLU A 38 -10.44 11.05 -6.61
CA GLU A 38 -10.03 11.35 -5.25
C GLU A 38 -10.08 10.10 -4.36
N THR A 39 -8.94 9.80 -3.73
CA THR A 39 -8.80 8.72 -2.77
C THR A 39 -8.01 9.22 -1.56
N TRP A 40 -8.31 8.65 -0.39
CA TRP A 40 -7.65 8.99 0.86
C TRP A 40 -7.14 7.74 1.56
N THR A 41 -6.13 7.91 2.40
CA THR A 41 -5.55 6.80 3.17
C THR A 41 -5.57 7.11 4.66
N ILE A 42 -6.21 6.24 5.43
CA ILE A 42 -6.07 6.20 6.88
C ILE A 42 -4.91 5.26 7.20
N MET A 43 -3.79 5.85 7.59
CA MET A 43 -2.57 5.10 7.91
C MET A 43 -2.72 4.27 9.18
N SER A 44 -2.04 3.12 9.23
CA SER A 44 -2.12 2.21 10.38
C SER A 44 -1.66 2.84 11.69
N TRP A 45 -0.65 3.72 11.67
CA TRP A 45 -0.22 4.48 12.86
C TRP A 45 -1.28 5.47 13.38
N ARG A 46 -2.27 5.84 12.57
CA ARG A 46 -3.47 6.60 13.00
C ARG A 46 -4.55 5.70 13.59
N MET A 47 -4.47 4.39 13.38
CA MET A 47 -5.38 3.36 13.89
C MET A 47 -4.82 2.73 15.17
N LYS A 48 -4.45 3.56 16.15
CA LYS A 48 -4.00 3.09 17.46
C LYS A 48 -5.10 2.32 18.19
N ASP A 49 -4.71 1.39 19.05
CA ASP A 49 -5.65 0.59 19.85
C ASP A 49 -6.68 1.47 20.57
N GLY A 50 -7.95 1.08 20.49
CA GLY A 50 -9.06 1.83 21.08
C GLY A 50 -9.47 3.10 20.32
N SER A 51 -8.82 3.46 19.21
CA SER A 51 -9.28 4.54 18.33
C SER A 51 -10.55 4.14 17.55
N ALA A 52 -11.31 5.14 17.08
CA ALA A 52 -12.47 4.89 16.23
C ALA A 52 -12.09 4.18 14.92
N ALA A 53 -10.94 4.53 14.34
CA ALA A 53 -10.43 3.91 13.13
C ALA A 53 -9.99 2.46 13.36
N ALA A 54 -9.34 2.15 14.50
CA ALA A 54 -9.00 0.77 14.87
C ALA A 54 -10.27 -0.09 15.03
N ARG A 55 -11.29 0.41 15.73
CA ARG A 55 -12.58 -0.30 15.85
C ARG A 55 -13.27 -0.53 14.51
N ALA A 56 -13.20 0.45 13.61
CA ALA A 56 -13.79 0.32 12.27
C ALA A 56 -13.03 -0.70 11.42
N ARG A 57 -11.69 -0.73 11.48
CA ARG A 57 -10.86 -1.77 10.88
C ARG A 57 -11.23 -3.15 11.40
N ASP A 58 -11.22 -3.34 12.71
CA ASP A 58 -11.46 -4.65 13.33
C ASP A 58 -12.87 -5.16 13.00
N LYS A 59 -13.86 -4.25 13.01
CA LYS A 59 -15.21 -4.57 12.55
C LYS A 59 -15.22 -4.99 11.09
N PHE A 60 -14.55 -4.26 10.21
CA PHE A 60 -14.49 -4.59 8.78
C PHE A 60 -13.86 -5.97 8.56
N LEU A 61 -12.69 -6.22 9.15
CA LEU A 61 -11.98 -7.49 9.03
C LEU A 61 -12.80 -8.65 9.62
N PHE A 62 -13.56 -8.43 10.69
CA PHE A 62 -14.46 -9.44 11.22
C PHE A 62 -15.59 -9.82 10.23
N HIS A 63 -16.17 -8.85 9.53
CA HIS A 63 -17.23 -9.11 8.53
C HIS A 63 -16.68 -9.71 7.23
N HIS A 64 -15.38 -9.53 6.98
CA HIS A 64 -14.68 -9.96 5.77
C HIS A 64 -13.53 -10.92 6.08
N LYS A 65 -13.65 -11.71 7.15
CA LYS A 65 -12.56 -12.55 7.68
C LYS A 65 -12.01 -13.55 6.66
N ASP A 66 -12.85 -14.03 5.76
CA ASP A 66 -12.51 -15.07 4.78
C ASP A 66 -11.97 -14.46 3.46
N MET A 67 -11.79 -13.13 3.40
CA MET A 67 -11.40 -12.41 2.17
C MET A 67 -10.04 -12.84 1.62
N PHE A 68 -9.12 -13.23 2.51
CA PHE A 68 -7.73 -13.52 2.18
C PHE A 68 -7.34 -14.98 2.45
N ASP A 69 -8.30 -15.86 2.69
CA ASP A 69 -8.06 -17.29 2.94
C ASP A 69 -7.32 -17.94 1.77
N GLY A 70 -6.23 -18.65 2.05
CA GLY A 70 -5.40 -19.30 1.05
C GLY A 70 -4.57 -18.35 0.17
N THR A 71 -4.42 -17.08 0.60
CA THR A 71 -3.64 -16.06 -0.12
C THR A 71 -2.41 -15.66 0.68
N GLU A 72 -1.52 -14.87 0.06
CA GLU A 72 -0.34 -14.32 0.73
C GLU A 72 -0.66 -13.38 1.93
N TYR A 73 -1.93 -12.99 2.11
CA TYR A 73 -2.38 -12.08 3.16
C TYR A 73 -3.17 -12.74 4.31
N GLU A 74 -3.39 -14.07 4.28
CA GLU A 74 -4.25 -14.80 5.22
C GLU A 74 -3.88 -14.54 6.70
N ASN A 75 -2.59 -14.51 7.02
CA ASN A 75 -2.08 -14.32 8.38
C ASN A 75 -1.42 -12.96 8.59
N LEU A 76 -1.72 -11.97 7.75
CA LEU A 76 -1.10 -10.66 7.84
C LEU A 76 -1.53 -9.93 9.12
N ALA A 77 -0.56 -9.43 9.88
CA ALA A 77 -0.85 -8.66 11.08
C ALA A 77 -1.63 -7.36 10.78
N VAL A 78 -2.57 -6.99 11.65
CA VAL A 78 -3.48 -5.85 11.49
C VAL A 78 -2.77 -4.48 11.40
N GLU A 79 -1.50 -4.41 11.79
CA GLU A 79 -0.65 -3.22 11.69
C GLU A 79 -0.24 -2.88 10.25
N TYR A 80 -0.29 -3.87 9.34
CA TYR A 80 -0.01 -3.68 7.91
C TYR A 80 -1.24 -3.26 7.10
N TYR A 81 -2.42 -3.21 7.74
CA TYR A 81 -3.65 -2.77 7.09
C TYR A 81 -3.78 -1.26 7.14
N VAL A 82 -4.21 -0.67 6.04
CA VAL A 82 -4.55 0.74 5.91
C VAL A 82 -6.01 0.89 5.51
N GLY A 83 -6.64 2.01 5.90
CA GLY A 83 -7.97 2.36 5.40
C GLY A 83 -7.85 3.04 4.04
N PHE A 84 -8.45 2.46 3.01
CA PHE A 84 -8.61 3.07 1.69
C PHE A 84 -9.99 3.73 1.61
N GLU A 85 -10.01 5.07 1.61
CA GLU A 85 -11.23 5.87 1.53
C GLU A 85 -11.48 6.35 0.10
N SER A 86 -12.70 6.17 -0.38
CA SER A 86 -13.13 6.65 -1.70
C SER A 86 -14.66 6.78 -1.78
N TYR A 87 -15.14 7.40 -2.85
CA TYR A 87 -16.57 7.39 -3.22
C TYR A 87 -16.97 6.14 -4.03
N ILE A 88 -16.19 5.07 -3.97
CA ILE A 88 -16.45 3.83 -4.70
C ILE A 88 -17.23 2.89 -3.78
N SER A 89 -18.19 2.18 -4.34
CA SER A 89 -18.94 1.13 -3.65
C SER A 89 -18.00 0.09 -3.07
N THR A 90 -18.17 -0.23 -1.77
CA THR A 90 -17.41 -1.28 -1.08
C THR A 90 -17.51 -2.61 -1.82
N ASP A 91 -18.72 -3.07 -2.16
CA ASP A 91 -18.91 -4.36 -2.85
C ASP A 91 -18.18 -4.40 -4.19
N TYR A 92 -18.20 -3.29 -4.94
CA TYR A 92 -17.47 -3.20 -6.20
C TYR A 92 -15.95 -3.29 -5.99
N LEU A 93 -15.42 -2.56 -5.01
CA LEU A 93 -13.99 -2.62 -4.68
C LEU A 93 -13.56 -4.02 -4.23
N LEU A 94 -14.35 -4.66 -3.37
CA LEU A 94 -14.04 -6.00 -2.86
C LEU A 94 -14.07 -7.05 -3.96
N GLU A 95 -15.03 -6.96 -4.88
CA GLU A 95 -15.06 -7.85 -6.03
C GLU A 95 -13.86 -7.62 -6.95
N LYS A 96 -13.52 -6.36 -7.24
CA LYS A 96 -12.35 -6.03 -8.08
C LYS A 96 -11.03 -6.47 -7.44
N LEU A 97 -10.92 -6.36 -6.11
CA LEU A 97 -9.71 -6.70 -5.37
C LEU A 97 -9.27 -8.16 -5.55
N LYS A 98 -10.20 -9.09 -5.81
CA LYS A 98 -9.88 -10.50 -6.06
C LYS A 98 -8.91 -10.72 -7.24
N SER A 99 -8.86 -9.78 -8.20
CA SER A 99 -7.91 -9.82 -9.31
C SER A 99 -6.49 -9.34 -8.94
N PHE A 100 -6.27 -8.90 -7.69
CA PHE A 100 -5.00 -8.31 -7.23
C PHE A 100 -4.20 -9.20 -6.27
N TYR A 101 -4.71 -10.38 -5.89
CA TYR A 101 -4.04 -11.28 -4.93
C TYR A 101 -4.38 -12.76 -5.15
N GLY A 102 -3.63 -13.64 -4.49
CA GLY A 102 -3.86 -15.08 -4.50
C GLY A 102 -3.78 -15.72 -5.90
N LEU A 103 -4.39 -16.90 -6.03
CA LEU A 103 -4.39 -17.68 -7.28
C LEU A 103 -5.13 -16.96 -8.42
N GLY A 104 -6.11 -16.12 -8.08
CA GLY A 104 -6.89 -15.31 -9.04
C GLY A 104 -6.21 -14.02 -9.51
N LYS A 105 -4.99 -13.72 -9.04
CA LYS A 105 -4.24 -12.51 -9.41
C LYS A 105 -4.00 -12.45 -10.93
N ASP A 106 -4.48 -11.38 -11.55
CA ASP A 106 -4.36 -11.12 -12.99
C ASP A 106 -2.88 -10.97 -13.40
N GLU A 107 -2.53 -11.43 -14.60
CA GLU A 107 -1.13 -11.38 -15.08
C GLU A 107 -0.62 -9.94 -15.22
N GLU A 108 -1.48 -8.99 -15.59
CA GLU A 108 -1.09 -7.58 -15.69
C GLU A 108 -0.65 -7.01 -14.34
N VAL A 109 -1.29 -7.46 -13.24
CA VAL A 109 -0.88 -7.10 -11.88
C VAL A 109 0.48 -7.70 -11.56
N ARG A 110 0.71 -8.97 -11.93
CA ARG A 110 1.99 -9.66 -11.69
C ARG A 110 3.13 -9.00 -12.47
N GLU A 111 2.89 -8.61 -13.72
CA GLU A 111 3.86 -7.89 -14.53
C GLU A 111 4.19 -6.53 -13.92
N TRP A 112 3.18 -5.77 -13.48
CA TRP A 112 3.39 -4.50 -12.81
C TRP A 112 4.17 -4.65 -11.49
N GLU A 113 3.85 -5.66 -10.66
CA GLU A 113 4.58 -5.95 -9.42
C GLU A 113 6.07 -6.30 -9.70
N LYS A 114 6.34 -7.09 -10.75
CA LYS A 114 7.72 -7.39 -11.20
C LYS A 114 8.45 -6.14 -11.67
N GLU A 115 7.83 -5.31 -12.49
CA GLU A 115 8.40 -4.06 -13.00
C GLU A 115 8.69 -3.08 -11.85
N ARG A 116 7.75 -2.93 -10.92
CA ARG A 116 7.92 -2.11 -9.73
C ARG A 116 9.10 -2.58 -8.88
N SER A 117 9.20 -3.89 -8.66
CA SER A 117 10.27 -4.48 -7.84
C SER A 117 11.67 -4.19 -8.40
N LYS A 118 11.84 -4.18 -9.73
CA LYS A 118 13.12 -3.79 -10.39
C LYS A 118 13.50 -2.32 -10.18
N ASN A 119 12.51 -1.50 -9.88
CA ASN A 119 12.68 -0.07 -9.66
C ASN A 119 12.70 0.29 -8.17
N MET A 120 12.67 -0.68 -7.26
CA MET A 120 12.87 -0.41 -5.84
C MET A 120 14.29 0.06 -5.56
N LEU A 121 14.43 0.91 -4.55
CA LEU A 121 15.70 1.40 -4.08
C LEU A 121 16.40 0.29 -3.31
N MET A 122 17.64 0.00 -3.71
CA MET A 122 18.41 -1.14 -3.20
C MET A 122 19.84 -0.71 -2.88
N SER A 123 20.36 -1.20 -1.77
CA SER A 123 21.74 -1.00 -1.34
C SER A 123 22.38 -2.34 -0.98
N HIS A 124 23.64 -2.52 -1.38
CA HIS A 124 24.38 -3.76 -1.21
C HIS A 124 25.43 -3.58 -0.11
N ALA A 125 25.57 -4.56 0.76
CA ALA A 125 26.67 -4.59 1.72
C ALA A 125 28.00 -4.73 0.96
N ALA A 126 29.04 -4.03 1.41
CA ALA A 126 30.36 -4.09 0.77
C ALA A 126 31.05 -5.44 0.98
N ASP A 127 30.81 -6.06 2.14
CA ASP A 127 31.56 -7.22 2.63
C ASP A 127 30.71 -8.50 2.76
N THR A 128 29.40 -8.42 2.52
CA THR A 128 28.47 -9.56 2.58
C THR A 128 27.60 -9.60 1.31
N MET A 129 26.83 -10.68 1.13
CA MET A 129 25.83 -10.79 0.05
C MET A 129 24.46 -10.25 0.49
N ASP A 130 24.43 -9.39 1.52
CA ASP A 130 23.18 -8.87 2.06
C ASP A 130 22.74 -7.62 1.28
N ASP A 131 21.44 -7.58 1.01
CA ASP A 131 20.78 -6.50 0.28
C ASP A 131 19.72 -5.84 1.18
N VAL A 132 19.72 -4.51 1.24
CA VAL A 132 18.61 -3.74 1.79
C VAL A 132 17.75 -3.25 0.63
N VAL A 133 16.48 -3.63 0.63
CA VAL A 133 15.49 -3.18 -0.36
C VAL A 133 14.45 -2.31 0.33
N LEU A 134 14.31 -1.07 -0.12
CA LEU A 134 13.27 -0.14 0.31
C LEU A 134 12.15 -0.11 -0.74
N PRO A 135 10.87 -0.09 -0.32
CA PRO A 135 9.73 -0.02 -1.23
C PRO A 135 9.51 1.40 -1.79
N LEU A 136 10.61 2.08 -2.14
CA LEU A 136 10.68 3.42 -2.72
C LEU A 136 11.14 3.29 -4.17
N ASP A 137 10.52 4.02 -5.09
CA ASP A 137 10.88 3.96 -6.51
C ASP A 137 12.16 4.78 -6.75
N LYS A 138 13.23 4.15 -7.23
CA LYS A 138 14.52 4.78 -7.52
C LYS A 138 14.46 5.87 -8.60
N ARG A 139 13.36 5.94 -9.37
CA ARG A 139 13.09 7.02 -10.32
C ARG A 139 12.55 8.28 -9.65
N GLU A 140 11.98 8.12 -8.46
CA GLU A 140 11.40 9.21 -7.65
C GLU A 140 12.32 9.61 -6.49
N PHE A 141 13.08 8.66 -5.95
CA PHE A 141 13.99 8.86 -4.82
C PHE A 141 15.40 8.50 -5.28
N GLU A 142 16.33 9.46 -5.19
CA GLU A 142 17.75 9.14 -5.36
C GLU A 142 18.24 8.29 -4.17
N ALA A 143 19.01 7.24 -4.45
CA ALA A 143 19.68 6.47 -3.42
C ALA A 143 20.79 7.32 -2.82
N ILE A 144 20.54 7.88 -1.64
CA ILE A 144 21.50 8.68 -0.88
C ILE A 144 21.76 7.95 0.44
N GLY A 145 23.03 7.60 0.67
CA GLY A 145 23.48 6.98 1.93
C GLY A 145 24.13 5.61 1.74
N SER A 146 24.82 5.20 2.80
CA SER A 146 25.46 3.90 2.99
C SER A 146 24.45 2.76 3.20
N TYR A 147 24.92 1.51 3.11
CA TYR A 147 24.12 0.33 3.46
C TYR A 147 23.50 0.42 4.86
N GLU A 148 24.29 0.84 5.86
CA GLU A 148 23.83 0.98 7.25
C GLU A 148 22.73 2.06 7.39
N GLU A 149 22.83 3.17 6.66
CA GLU A 149 21.78 4.19 6.65
C GLU A 149 20.49 3.68 5.99
N MET A 150 20.61 2.86 4.95
CA MET A 150 19.47 2.22 4.30
C MET A 150 18.80 1.18 5.21
N GLU A 151 19.58 0.38 5.93
CA GLU A 151 19.07 -0.58 6.91
C GLU A 151 18.31 0.13 8.03
N ASN A 152 18.89 1.21 8.56
CA ASN A 152 18.24 2.05 9.57
C ASN A 152 16.94 2.68 9.05
N LEU A 153 16.92 3.13 7.79
CA LEU A 153 15.71 3.66 7.16
C LEU A 153 14.65 2.56 6.98
N GLN A 154 15.04 1.36 6.54
CA GLN A 154 14.13 0.21 6.40
C GLN A 154 13.49 -0.13 7.74
N GLU A 155 14.29 -0.17 8.81
CA GLU A 155 13.81 -0.49 10.14
C GLU A 155 12.90 0.61 10.69
N LEU A 156 13.21 1.88 10.43
CA LEU A 156 12.35 2.99 10.80
C LEU A 156 11.02 2.93 10.04
N MET A 157 11.06 2.68 8.74
CA MET A 157 9.87 2.52 7.90
C MET A 157 8.98 1.40 8.42
N ARG A 158 9.57 0.26 8.77
CA ARG A 158 8.86 -0.87 9.39
C ARG A 158 8.23 -0.48 10.74
N LYS A 159 9.04 0.01 11.69
CA LYS A 159 8.58 0.37 13.05
C LYS A 159 7.49 1.44 13.07
N LYS A 160 7.50 2.34 12.10
CA LYS A 160 6.58 3.48 12.03
C LYS A 160 5.50 3.29 10.96
N ASN A 161 5.48 2.13 10.28
CA ASN A 161 4.63 1.82 9.15
C ASN A 161 4.62 2.98 8.11
N LEU A 162 5.82 3.47 7.76
CA LEU A 162 6.02 4.50 6.75
C LEU A 162 6.18 3.82 5.40
N GLY A 163 5.28 4.17 4.49
CA GLY A 163 5.37 3.80 3.09
C GLY A 163 5.93 4.94 2.24
N ARG A 164 5.86 4.75 0.92
CA ARG A 164 6.23 5.77 -0.08
C ARG A 164 5.58 7.12 0.20
N ASP A 165 4.27 7.15 0.44
CA ASP A 165 3.52 8.40 0.56
C ASP A 165 3.93 9.19 1.82
N GLU A 166 4.28 8.49 2.91
CA GLU A 166 4.79 9.10 4.14
C GLU A 166 6.19 9.66 3.95
N ILE A 167 7.08 8.91 3.30
CA ILE A 167 8.42 9.39 2.99
C ILE A 167 8.34 10.61 2.07
N ALA A 168 7.50 10.59 1.03
CA ALA A 168 7.26 11.74 0.17
C ALA A 168 6.65 12.94 0.91
N LEU A 169 5.80 12.71 1.92
CA LEU A 169 5.27 13.77 2.77
C LEU A 169 6.36 14.40 3.64
N VAL A 170 7.19 13.57 4.29
CA VAL A 170 8.30 14.03 5.14
C VAL A 170 9.27 14.89 4.32
N LEU A 171 9.68 14.43 3.14
CA LEU A 171 10.59 15.19 2.27
C LEU A 171 10.01 16.53 1.84
N ARG A 172 8.74 16.56 1.40
CA ARG A 172 8.05 17.82 1.05
C ARG A 172 7.94 18.81 2.22
N CYS A 173 7.82 18.30 3.45
CA CYS A 173 7.83 19.14 4.64
C CYS A 173 9.22 19.71 4.94
N LEU A 174 10.29 18.97 4.64
CA LEU A 174 11.67 19.44 4.84
C LEU A 174 12.06 20.51 3.81
N GLU A 175 11.73 20.31 2.53
CA GLU A 175 11.99 21.27 1.44
C GLU A 175 11.30 22.63 1.62
N ARG A 176 10.17 22.66 2.34
CA ARG A 176 9.45 23.91 2.65
C ARG A 176 10.05 24.71 3.81
N ASN A 177 10.95 24.12 4.58
CA ASN A 177 11.54 24.72 5.79
C ASN A 177 13.06 24.98 5.65
N GLY A 178 13.65 24.73 4.49
CA GLY A 178 15.01 25.12 4.13
C GLY A 178 15.00 26.31 3.19
#